data_AF-A0A935XQW4-F1
#
_entry.id   AF-A0A935XQW4-F1
#
_cell.length_a   1.000
_cell.length_b   1.000
_cell.length_c   1.000
_cell.angle_alpha   90.00
_cell.angle_beta   90.00
_cell.angle_gamma   90.00
#
_symmetry.space_group_name_H-M   'P 1'
#
loop_
_entity.id
_entity.type
_entity.pdbx_description
1 polymer ?
#
loop_
_entity_poly.entity_id
_entity_poly.type
_entity_poly.pdbx_seq_one_letter_code
_entity_poly.pdbx_strand_id
1 'polypeptide(L)'
;MLIEALIGILIFSVGILALIGMQAAAMRGVSDARYRTEAAQFANDLLTNVVLNVDRTSDATIQTSLAAFAHQASGTNCAFSGAASANAMVTGWVANVTGTTAGARPPLPGATSAMQQVVVDTSSGSFNRITITLCWKSPEDAVARRHSLTSFIN
;
A
#
# COMPACT_ATOMS: atom_id res chain seq x y z
N MET A 1 39.68 10.09 -42.63
CA MET A 1 39.98 9.40 -41.35
C MET A 1 39.49 10.17 -40.12
N LEU A 2 39.63 11.50 -40.01
CA LEU A 2 39.10 12.25 -38.85
C LEU A 2 37.56 12.34 -38.82
N ILE A 3 36.93 12.60 -39.98
CA ILE A 3 35.46 12.67 -40.09
C ILE A 3 34.78 11.34 -39.75
N GLU A 4 35.41 10.22 -40.12
CA GLU A 4 34.91 8.87 -39.88
C GLU A 4 34.97 8.51 -38.39
N ALA A 5 36.05 8.91 -37.70
CA ALA A 5 36.15 8.81 -36.25
C ALA A 5 35.10 9.67 -35.52
N LEU A 6 34.79 10.87 -36.02
CA LEU A 6 33.73 11.73 -35.46
C LEU A 6 32.32 11.13 -35.66
N ILE A 7 32.05 10.50 -36.80
CA ILE A 7 30.77 9.84 -37.05
C ILE A 7 30.65 8.58 -36.17
N GLY A 8 31.74 7.81 -36.02
CA GLY A 8 31.79 6.65 -35.14
C GLY A 8 31.50 6.99 -33.67
N ILE A 9 32.12 8.05 -33.14
CA ILE A 9 31.88 8.47 -31.75
C ILE A 9 30.45 9.00 -31.57
N LEU A 10 29.90 9.72 -32.56
CA LEU A 10 28.52 10.21 -32.51
C LEU A 10 27.50 9.06 -32.44
N ILE A 11 27.62 8.07 -33.32
CA ILE A 11 26.72 6.92 -33.35
C ILE A 11 26.82 6.13 -32.04
N PHE A 12 28.04 5.93 -31.54
CA PHE A 12 28.29 5.26 -30.27
C PHE A 12 27.66 6.01 -29.09
N SER A 13 27.80 7.33 -29.03
CA SER A 13 27.17 8.16 -27.99
C SER A 13 25.64 8.10 -28.02
N VAL A 14 25.04 8.12 -29.22
CA VAL A 14 23.57 7.95 -29.37
C VAL A 14 23.14 6.55 -28.91
N GLY A 15 23.90 5.51 -29.24
CA GLY A 15 23.65 4.14 -28.77
C GLY A 15 23.67 4.01 -27.24
N ILE A 16 24.66 4.62 -26.58
CA ILE A 16 24.73 4.64 -25.11
C ILE A 16 23.53 5.39 -24.51
N LEU A 17 23.16 6.54 -25.06
CA LEU A 17 22.03 7.32 -24.55
C LEU A 17 20.72 6.51 -24.66
N ALA A 18 20.51 5.80 -25.77
CA ALA A 18 19.36 4.92 -25.95
C ALA A 18 19.34 3.79 -24.92
N LEU A 19 20.49 3.16 -24.64
CA LEU A 19 20.62 2.13 -23.62
C LEU A 19 20.33 2.65 -22.20
N ILE A 20 20.81 3.85 -21.86
CA ILE A 20 20.53 4.48 -20.56
C ILE A 20 19.04 4.80 -20.43
N GLY A 21 18.41 5.29 -21.51
CA GLY A 21 16.96 5.55 -21.53
C GLY A 21 16.13 4.29 -21.26
N MET A 22 16.47 3.17 -21.89
CA MET A 22 15.81 1.89 -21.62
C MET A 22 16.07 1.38 -20.20
N GLN A 23 17.29 1.49 -19.69
CA GLN A 23 17.61 1.12 -18.31
C GLN A 23 16.80 1.93 -17.30
N ALA A 24 16.68 3.25 -17.49
CA ALA A 24 15.86 4.11 -16.64
C ALA A 24 14.38 3.69 -16.65
N ALA A 25 13.82 3.40 -17.82
CA ALA A 25 12.44 2.92 -17.95
C ALA A 25 12.22 1.57 -17.25
N ALA A 26 13.17 0.63 -17.38
CA ALA A 26 13.11 -0.66 -16.72
C ALA A 26 13.13 -0.51 -15.18
N MET A 27 14.00 0.36 -14.65
CA MET A 27 14.07 0.61 -13.21
C MET A 27 12.76 1.18 -12.64
N ARG A 28 12.08 2.08 -13.36
CA ARG A 28 10.76 2.59 -12.96
C ARG A 28 9.72 1.48 -12.84
N GLY A 29 9.72 0.53 -13.78
CA GLY A 29 8.83 -0.63 -13.73
C GLY A 29 9.08 -1.53 -12.52
N VAL A 30 10.35 -1.75 -12.18
CA VAL A 30 10.73 -2.53 -10.98
C VAL A 30 10.29 -1.82 -9.70
N SER A 31 10.46 -0.50 -9.62
CA SER A 31 10.02 0.30 -8.47
C SER A 31 8.50 0.26 -8.27
N ASP A 32 7.69 0.40 -9.33
CA ASP A 32 6.22 0.29 -9.23
C ASP A 32 5.80 -1.11 -8.74
N ALA A 33 6.39 -2.17 -9.29
CA ALA A 33 6.12 -3.54 -8.87
C ALA A 33 6.53 -3.78 -7.40
N ARG A 34 7.65 -3.18 -6.97
CA ARG A 34 8.09 -3.21 -5.57
C ARG A 34 7.08 -2.55 -4.65
N TYR A 35 6.60 -1.34 -4.95
CA TYR A 35 5.63 -0.64 -4.11
C TYR A 35 4.30 -1.42 -3.98
N ARG A 36 3.83 -2.06 -5.05
CA ARG A 36 2.65 -2.93 -4.99
C ARG A 36 2.86 -4.15 -4.10
N THR A 37 4.06 -4.72 -4.14
CA THR A 37 4.44 -5.87 -3.31
C THR A 37 4.52 -5.46 -1.84
N GLU A 38 5.15 -4.32 -1.54
CA GLU A 38 5.22 -3.76 -0.18
C GLU A 38 3.83 -3.41 0.35
N ALA A 39 2.93 -2.86 -0.48
CA ALA A 39 1.55 -2.58 -0.10
C ALA A 39 0.76 -3.87 0.20
N ALA A 40 0.94 -4.91 -0.62
CA ALA A 40 0.33 -6.23 -0.36
C ALA A 40 0.86 -6.85 0.93
N GLN A 41 2.16 -6.74 1.20
CA GLN A 41 2.74 -7.19 2.47
C GLN A 41 2.13 -6.44 3.66
N PHE A 42 2.04 -5.10 3.61
CA PHE A 42 1.40 -4.33 4.70
C PHE A 42 -0.07 -4.73 4.91
N ALA A 43 -0.81 -4.99 3.85
CA ALA A 43 -2.19 -5.48 3.95
C ALA A 43 -2.27 -6.85 4.64
N ASN A 44 -1.39 -7.78 4.25
CA ASN A 44 -1.31 -9.11 4.82
C ASN A 44 -0.84 -9.09 6.28
N ASP A 45 0.09 -8.21 6.63
CA ASP A 45 0.57 -8.03 8.01
C ASP A 45 -0.59 -7.58 8.90
N LEU A 46 -1.39 -6.60 8.47
CA LEU A 46 -2.56 -6.18 9.22
C LEU A 46 -3.61 -7.28 9.30
N LEU A 47 -3.93 -7.94 8.18
CA LEU A 47 -4.90 -9.03 8.17
C LEU A 47 -4.50 -10.15 9.14
N THR A 48 -3.22 -10.51 9.16
CA THR A 48 -2.67 -11.51 10.10
C THR A 48 -2.87 -11.07 11.54
N ASN A 49 -2.57 -9.81 11.87
CA ASN A 49 -2.82 -9.27 13.21
C ASN A 49 -4.30 -9.30 13.57
N VAL A 50 -5.21 -8.97 12.65
CA VAL A 50 -6.66 -9.06 12.87
C VAL A 50 -7.08 -10.50 13.16
N VAL A 51 -6.68 -11.45 12.33
CA VAL A 51 -7.04 -12.88 12.47
C VAL A 51 -6.54 -13.45 13.80
N LEU A 52 -5.34 -13.07 14.24
CA LEU A 52 -4.75 -13.57 15.49
C LEU A 52 -5.36 -12.94 16.75
N ASN A 53 -5.86 -11.71 16.67
CA ASN A 53 -6.31 -10.95 17.84
C ASN A 53 -7.83 -10.72 17.90
N VAL A 54 -8.60 -11.24 16.94
CA VAL A 54 -10.06 -11.25 17.03
C VAL A 54 -10.51 -12.26 18.10
N ASP A 55 -11.47 -11.85 18.93
CA ASP A 55 -12.00 -12.68 20.01
C ASP A 55 -13.12 -13.58 19.46
N ARG A 56 -12.91 -14.90 19.53
CA ARG A 56 -13.79 -15.95 19.01
C ARG A 56 -14.61 -16.67 20.09
N THR A 57 -14.81 -16.05 21.25
CA THR A 57 -15.61 -16.64 22.33
C THR A 57 -17.09 -16.80 21.99
N SER A 58 -17.64 -15.91 21.15
CA SER A 58 -18.99 -16.02 20.60
C SER A 58 -19.13 -15.21 19.31
N ASP A 59 -20.16 -15.49 18.51
CA ASP A 59 -20.44 -14.74 17.27
C ASP A 59 -20.59 -13.23 17.53
N ALA A 60 -21.24 -12.84 18.62
CA ALA A 60 -21.40 -11.43 19.00
C ALA A 60 -20.05 -10.79 19.40
N THR A 61 -19.17 -11.56 20.04
CA THR A 61 -17.83 -11.10 20.42
C THR A 61 -16.94 -10.94 19.18
N ILE A 62 -17.05 -11.83 18.20
CA ILE A 62 -16.32 -11.71 16.92
C ILE A 62 -16.69 -10.39 16.24
N GLN A 63 -17.99 -10.11 16.13
CA GLN A 63 -18.46 -8.87 15.49
C GLN A 63 -17.94 -7.62 16.21
N THR A 64 -18.03 -7.61 17.55
CA THR A 64 -17.60 -6.46 18.37
C THR A 64 -16.09 -6.26 18.31
N SER A 65 -15.30 -7.33 18.44
CA SER A 65 -13.84 -7.26 18.39
C SER A 65 -13.31 -6.92 17.00
N LEU A 66 -13.95 -7.44 15.94
CA LEU A 66 -13.59 -7.12 14.55
C LEU A 66 -13.87 -5.64 14.24
N ALA A 67 -15.00 -5.09 14.69
CA ALA A 67 -15.35 -3.69 14.49
C ALA A 67 -14.31 -2.72 15.09
N ALA A 68 -13.59 -3.12 16.14
CA ALA A 68 -12.52 -2.31 16.74
C ALA A 68 -11.33 -2.07 15.78
N PHE A 69 -11.16 -2.90 14.75
CA PHE A 69 -10.11 -2.73 13.74
C PHE A 69 -10.48 -1.75 12.62
N ALA A 70 -11.73 -1.28 12.57
CA ALA A 70 -12.16 -0.32 11.55
C ALA A 70 -11.36 1.00 11.65
N HIS A 71 -10.92 1.52 10.50
CA HIS A 71 -10.16 2.76 10.40
C HIS A 71 -10.63 3.54 9.18
N GLN A 72 -11.10 4.77 9.38
CA GLN A 72 -11.55 5.65 8.29
C GLN A 72 -12.50 4.93 7.32
N ALA A 73 -13.54 4.28 7.85
CA ALA A 73 -14.41 3.39 7.09
C ALA A 73 -15.28 4.09 6.02
N SER A 74 -15.21 5.41 5.91
CA SER A 74 -15.96 6.22 4.93
C SER A 74 -15.03 6.89 3.92
N GLY A 75 -15.61 7.50 2.89
CA GLY A 75 -14.84 8.12 1.80
C GLY A 75 -14.36 7.11 0.76
N THR A 76 -13.83 7.64 -0.34
CA THR A 76 -13.41 6.84 -1.51
C THR A 76 -12.15 7.43 -2.14
N ASN A 77 -11.56 6.72 -3.10
CA ASN A 77 -10.45 7.23 -3.92
C ASN A 77 -9.25 7.76 -3.11
N CYS A 78 -8.87 7.04 -2.04
CA CYS A 78 -7.74 7.41 -1.17
C CYS A 78 -7.90 8.74 -0.43
N ALA A 79 -9.12 9.31 -0.43
CA ALA A 79 -9.55 10.41 0.42
C ALA A 79 -10.54 9.84 1.45
N PHE A 80 -10.02 9.06 2.39
CA PHE A 80 -10.83 8.39 3.38
C PHE A 80 -11.18 9.31 4.55
N SER A 81 -12.29 9.00 5.19
CA SER A 81 -12.88 9.80 6.27
C SER A 81 -13.57 8.87 7.28
N GLY A 82 -14.03 9.46 8.38
CA GLY A 82 -14.64 8.73 9.48
C GLY A 82 -13.80 8.82 10.75
N ALA A 83 -13.99 7.86 11.65
CA ALA A 83 -13.17 7.74 12.84
C ALA A 83 -11.89 6.96 12.54
N ALA A 84 -10.75 7.48 13.00
CA ALA A 84 -9.53 6.70 13.06
C ALA A 84 -9.70 5.57 14.11
N SER A 85 -9.17 4.38 13.81
CA SER A 85 -9.13 3.28 14.78
C SER A 85 -8.40 3.70 16.07
N ALA A 86 -8.96 3.30 17.22
CA ALA A 86 -8.30 3.39 18.52
C ALA A 86 -7.44 2.15 18.83
N ASN A 87 -7.49 1.12 17.99
CA ASN A 87 -6.74 -0.11 18.19
C ASN A 87 -5.24 0.13 17.91
N ALA A 88 -4.40 -0.13 18.91
CA ALA A 88 -2.95 0.08 18.84
C ALA A 88 -2.27 -0.66 17.67
N MET A 89 -2.80 -1.82 17.27
CA MET A 89 -2.28 -2.59 16.13
C MET A 89 -2.54 -1.85 14.82
N VAL A 90 -3.72 -1.25 14.67
CA VAL A 90 -4.09 -0.50 13.46
C VAL A 90 -3.34 0.83 13.42
N THR A 91 -3.23 1.54 14.54
CA THR A 91 -2.46 2.80 14.58
C THR A 91 -0.97 2.55 14.36
N GLY A 92 -0.41 1.47 14.90
CA GLY A 92 0.96 1.05 14.64
C GLY A 92 1.18 0.63 13.18
N TRP A 93 0.22 -0.08 12.59
CA TRP A 93 0.24 -0.40 11.16
C TRP A 93 0.20 0.85 10.28
N VAL A 94 -0.70 1.80 10.55
CA VAL A 94 -0.75 3.09 9.83
C VAL A 94 0.59 3.81 9.96
N ALA A 95 1.17 3.86 11.17
CA ALA A 95 2.46 4.49 11.42
C ALA A 95 3.61 3.84 10.62
N ASN A 96 3.59 2.52 10.45
CA ASN A 96 4.56 1.80 9.63
C ASN A 96 4.38 2.10 8.14
N VAL A 97 3.13 2.15 7.66
CA VAL A 97 2.83 2.49 6.25
C VAL A 97 3.26 3.92 5.92
N THR A 98 3.08 4.86 6.85
CA THR A 98 3.44 6.29 6.66
C THR A 98 4.86 6.66 7.09
N GLY A 99 5.61 5.72 7.68
CA GLY A 99 7.02 5.92 8.03
C GLY A 99 7.27 6.76 9.27
N THR A 100 6.28 6.85 10.16
CA THR A 100 6.42 7.58 11.43
C THR A 100 7.04 6.71 12.53
N THR A 101 7.23 5.41 12.28
CA THR A 101 7.93 4.48 13.20
C THR A 101 9.41 4.42 12.86
N ALA A 102 10.28 4.82 13.79
CA ALA A 102 11.72 4.70 13.63
C ALA A 102 12.15 3.21 13.59
N GLY A 103 13.00 2.83 12.62
CA GLY A 103 13.52 1.46 12.49
C GLY A 103 12.56 0.45 11.85
N ALA A 104 11.41 0.88 11.34
CA ALA A 104 10.46 0.02 10.64
C ALA A 104 10.87 -0.23 9.16
N ARG A 105 10.12 -1.12 8.49
CA ARG A 105 10.19 -1.33 7.02
C ARG A 105 10.03 0.01 6.29
N PRO A 106 10.68 0.22 5.12
CA PRO A 106 10.48 1.44 4.34
C PRO A 106 9.00 1.75 4.13
N PRO A 107 8.57 3.00 4.33
CA PRO A 107 7.19 3.39 4.15
C PRO A 107 6.80 3.42 2.69
N LEU A 108 5.49 3.37 2.43
CA LEU A 108 4.98 3.60 1.09
C LEU A 108 5.19 5.08 0.70
N PRO A 109 5.63 5.37 -0.54
CA PRO A 109 5.94 6.73 -0.96
C PRO A 109 4.67 7.60 -0.96
N GLY A 110 4.74 8.78 -0.35
CA GLY A 110 3.63 9.73 -0.30
C GLY A 110 2.38 9.24 0.44
N ALA A 111 2.46 8.14 1.19
CA ALA A 111 1.37 7.63 1.99
C ALA A 111 1.12 8.53 3.20
N THR A 112 -0.14 8.86 3.46
CA THR A 112 -0.58 9.58 4.67
C THR A 112 -1.59 8.75 5.45
N SER A 113 -1.87 9.13 6.70
CA SER A 113 -2.85 8.41 7.54
C SER A 113 -4.26 8.46 6.96
N ALA A 114 -4.67 9.60 6.39
CA ALA A 114 -5.99 9.76 5.74
C ALA A 114 -6.14 8.98 4.43
N MET A 115 -5.04 8.43 3.90
CA MET A 115 -5.02 7.63 2.68
C MET A 115 -5.14 6.12 2.96
N GLN A 116 -5.21 5.69 4.22
CA GLN A 116 -5.38 4.28 4.58
C GLN A 116 -6.79 4.03 5.11
N GLN A 117 -7.35 2.87 4.81
CA GLN A 117 -8.70 2.50 5.24
C GLN A 117 -8.79 1.02 5.60
N VAL A 118 -9.57 0.75 6.64
CA VAL A 118 -10.00 -0.59 7.04
C VAL A 118 -11.50 -0.53 7.25
N VAL A 119 -12.25 -1.16 6.34
CA VAL A 119 -13.70 -1.29 6.46
C VAL A 119 -14.01 -2.67 7.01
N VAL A 120 -14.86 -2.71 8.02
CA VAL A 120 -15.38 -3.93 8.63
C VAL A 120 -16.88 -3.95 8.45
N ASP A 121 -17.40 -5.05 7.90
CA ASP A 121 -18.82 -5.25 7.67
C ASP A 121 -19.27 -6.57 8.29
N THR A 122 -19.94 -6.44 9.44
CA THR A 122 -20.49 -7.54 10.25
C THR A 122 -22.00 -7.70 10.08
N SER A 123 -22.60 -7.00 9.11
CA SER A 123 -24.04 -7.09 8.87
C SER A 123 -24.47 -8.51 8.45
N SER A 124 -25.73 -8.87 8.71
CA SER A 124 -26.29 -10.17 8.34
C SER A 124 -26.18 -10.38 6.83
N GLY A 125 -25.31 -11.32 6.40
CA GLY A 125 -25.01 -11.61 4.99
C GLY A 125 -23.65 -11.12 4.51
N SER A 126 -22.93 -10.32 5.30
CA SER A 126 -21.56 -9.89 4.98
C SER A 126 -20.48 -10.82 5.52
N PHE A 127 -20.84 -11.82 6.34
CA PHE A 127 -19.93 -12.87 6.84
C PHE A 127 -18.65 -12.29 7.47
N ASN A 128 -18.79 -11.25 8.30
CA ASN A 128 -17.66 -10.58 8.98
C ASN A 128 -16.53 -10.22 8.01
N ARG A 129 -16.89 -9.50 6.95
CA ARG A 129 -15.97 -9.10 5.88
C ARG A 129 -15.09 -7.95 6.36
N ILE A 130 -13.79 -8.09 6.18
CA ILE A 130 -12.81 -7.02 6.36
C ILE A 130 -12.18 -6.65 5.03
N THR A 131 -12.18 -5.38 4.70
CA THR A 131 -11.54 -4.83 3.50
C THR A 131 -10.49 -3.81 3.92
N ILE A 132 -9.23 -4.16 3.69
CA ILE A 132 -8.07 -3.31 3.95
C ILE A 132 -7.68 -2.64 2.64
N THR A 133 -7.70 -1.31 2.61
CA THR A 133 -7.29 -0.53 1.44
C THR A 133 -6.11 0.35 1.80
N LEU A 134 -5.01 0.15 1.07
CA LEU A 134 -3.83 0.99 1.16
C LEU A 134 -3.72 1.89 -0.06
N CYS A 135 -3.33 3.13 0.16
CA CYS A 135 -3.00 4.05 -0.90
C CYS A 135 -1.65 4.73 -0.71
N TRP A 136 -0.97 4.96 -1.83
CA TRP A 136 0.33 5.63 -1.89
C TRP A 136 0.42 6.47 -3.16
N LYS A 137 1.38 7.40 -3.18
CA LYS A 137 1.60 8.28 -4.32
C LYS A 137 3.10 8.38 -4.60
N SER A 138 3.52 7.71 -5.66
CA SER A 138 4.88 7.88 -6.19
C SER A 138 5.08 9.32 -6.65
N PRO A 139 6.30 9.89 -6.58
CA PRO A 139 6.56 11.25 -7.05
C PRO A 139 6.18 11.49 -8.53
N GLU A 140 6.18 10.43 -9.32
CA GLU A 140 5.88 10.43 -10.76
C GLU A 140 4.37 10.36 -11.06
N ASP A 141 3.56 9.97 -10.07
CA ASP A 141 2.13 9.74 -10.25
C ASP A 141 1.31 11.00 -9.96
N ALA A 142 0.39 11.37 -10.86
CA ALA A 142 -0.55 12.47 -10.62
C ALA A 142 -1.67 12.07 -9.63
N VAL A 143 -2.07 10.80 -9.65
CA VAL A 143 -3.16 10.21 -8.86
C VAL A 143 -2.61 9.12 -7.95
N ALA A 144 -3.17 8.97 -6.75
CA ALA A 144 -2.75 7.92 -5.83
C ALA A 144 -3.03 6.51 -6.40
N ARG A 145 -2.08 5.61 -6.18
CA ARG A 145 -2.22 4.17 -6.42
C ARG A 145 -2.92 3.55 -5.22
N ARG A 146 -3.63 2.44 -5.45
CA ARG A 146 -4.33 1.69 -4.40
C ARG A 146 -4.10 0.19 -4.50
N HIS A 147 -4.04 -0.46 -3.34
CA HIS A 147 -4.10 -1.91 -3.19
C HIS A 147 -5.19 -2.24 -2.17
N SER A 148 -6.07 -3.18 -2.48
CA SER A 148 -7.15 -3.61 -1.58
C SER A 148 -7.15 -5.11 -1.40
N LEU A 149 -7.18 -5.55 -0.14
CA LEU A 149 -7.28 -6.94 0.27
C LEU A 149 -8.61 -7.12 1.02
N THR A 150 -9.41 -8.11 0.63
CA THR A 150 -10.66 -8.45 1.31
C THR A 150 -10.58 -9.87 1.84
N SER A 151 -11.00 -10.06 3.09
CA SER A 151 -11.06 -11.37 3.76
C SER A 151 -12.34 -11.49 4.58
N PHE A 152 -12.68 -12.72 4.96
CA PHE A 152 -13.84 -13.05 5.79
C PHE A 152 -13.37 -13.72 7.07
N ILE A 153 -13.91 -13.30 8.22
CA ILE A 153 -13.47 -13.76 9.54
C ILE A 153 -14.58 -14.58 10.20
N ASN A 154 -14.35 -15.88 10.31
CA ASN A 154 -15.24 -16.80 11.03
C ASN A 154 -14.74 -17.07 12.46
#